data_AF-A0A6M8VXL6-F1
#
_entry.id   AF-A0A6M8VXL6-F1
#
_cell.length_a   1.000
_cell.length_b   1.000
_cell.length_c   1.000
_cell.angle_alpha   90.00
_cell.angle_beta   90.00
_cell.angle_gamma   90.00
#
_symmetry.space_group_name_H-M   'P 1'
#
loop_
_entity.id
_entity.type
_entity.pdbx_description
1 polymer ?
#
loop_
_entity_poly.entity_id
_entity_poly.type
_entity_poly.pdbx_seq_one_letter_code
_entity_poly.pdbx_strand_id
1 'polypeptide(L)'
;MKMSLMLTIPPVAEPVSTAELRDYLRLAAESDEALLFEMIKAARGICEAFTGRCFIAQGYSSFLDVFPQAGELGFSRLPLLSLDFVKIHTPDGTVAEDDLGKYETDISDGRIALKNGALPPQSAKQHGGIEIGFTAGYGAEATEVPSALRQAVLRVAADLYEKRGDMQSPSGSVILRSGAAGLLQPFRVMGVE
;
A
#
# COMPACT_ATOMS: atom_id res chain seq x y z
N MET A 1 -2.29 -5.68 -20.13
CA MET A 1 -1.27 -4.66 -19.86
C MET A 1 -0.58 -5.07 -18.56
N LYS A 2 0.71 -5.41 -18.60
CA LYS A 2 1.42 -5.87 -17.40
C LYS A 2 2.01 -4.66 -16.70
N MET A 3 1.56 -4.38 -15.48
CA MET A 3 2.19 -3.40 -14.62
C MET A 3 3.02 -4.16 -13.59
N SER A 4 4.30 -3.82 -13.46
CA SER A 4 5.10 -4.30 -12.33
C SER A 4 5.21 -3.17 -11.31
N LEU A 5 4.78 -3.46 -10.09
CA LEU A 5 4.87 -2.55 -8.96
C LEU A 5 6.07 -2.95 -8.10
N MET A 6 6.92 -1.98 -7.77
CA MET A 6 8.06 -2.16 -6.87
C MET A 6 7.93 -1.22 -5.68
N LEU A 7 8.08 -1.75 -4.47
CA LEU A 7 8.21 -0.93 -3.26
C LEU A 7 9.60 -0.28 -3.26
N THR A 8 9.66 1.03 -3.21
CA THR A 8 10.92 1.80 -3.19
C THR A 8 11.24 2.33 -1.80
N ILE A 9 10.22 2.74 -1.04
CA ILE A 9 10.37 3.25 0.31
C ILE A 9 9.40 2.49 1.22
N PRO A 10 9.89 1.64 2.16
CA PRO A 10 9.04 0.97 3.14
C PRO A 10 8.45 2.00 4.13
N PRO A 11 7.36 1.65 4.84
CA PRO A 11 6.80 2.56 5.82
C PRO A 11 7.78 2.76 6.97
N VAL A 12 7.92 4.01 7.39
CA VAL A 12 8.82 4.42 8.50
C VAL A 12 8.18 4.30 9.88
N ALA A 13 6.86 4.11 9.92
CA ALA A 13 6.06 3.94 11.11
C ALA A 13 5.07 2.77 10.95
N GLU A 14 4.43 2.39 12.04
CA GLU A 14 3.39 1.36 12.07
C GLU A 14 2.07 1.97 12.59
N PRO A 15 0.89 1.47 12.15
CA PRO A 15 -0.42 2.05 12.47
C PRO A 15 -0.83 1.86 13.95
N VAL A 16 -0.12 0.99 14.66
CA VAL A 16 -0.25 0.76 16.11
C VAL A 16 1.15 0.59 16.70
N SER A 17 1.33 1.03 17.93
CA SER A 17 2.56 0.89 18.70
C SER A 17 2.61 -0.47 19.43
N THR A 18 3.82 -0.89 19.81
CA THR A 18 4.00 -2.07 20.66
C THR A 18 3.40 -1.88 22.05
N ALA A 19 3.39 -0.65 22.57
CA ALA A 19 2.71 -0.31 23.82
C ALA A 19 1.20 -0.56 23.74
N GLU A 20 0.54 -0.13 22.65
CA GLU A 20 -0.88 -0.41 22.42
C GLU A 20 -1.16 -1.92 22.33
N LEU A 21 -0.32 -2.68 21.62
CA LEU A 21 -0.47 -4.13 21.53
C LEU A 21 -0.23 -4.84 22.87
N ARG A 22 0.78 -4.41 23.62
CA ARG A 22 1.09 -4.93 24.96
C ARG A 22 -0.08 -4.72 25.92
N ASP A 23 -0.63 -3.50 25.95
CA ASP A 23 -1.77 -3.15 26.80
C ASP A 23 -3.01 -3.96 26.38
N TYR A 24 -3.22 -4.15 25.07
CA TYR A 24 -4.30 -4.99 24.53
C TYR A 24 -4.19 -6.46 24.98
N LEU A 25 -2.99 -7.03 24.91
CA LEU A 25 -2.69 -8.40 25.32
C LEU A 25 -2.55 -8.56 26.85
N ARG A 26 -2.59 -7.46 27.61
CA ARG A 26 -2.39 -7.42 29.07
C ARG A 26 -1.05 -8.04 29.51
N LEU A 27 0.01 -7.79 28.76
CA LEU A 27 1.35 -8.30 29.09
C LEU A 27 2.08 -7.35 30.05
N ALA A 28 3.07 -7.88 30.77
CA ALA A 28 3.94 -7.09 31.64
C ALA A 28 4.87 -6.16 30.83
N ALA A 29 5.40 -5.10 31.47
CA ALA A 29 6.24 -4.10 30.82
C ALA A 29 7.56 -4.64 30.23
N GLU A 30 8.05 -5.80 30.69
CA GLU A 30 9.29 -6.44 30.20
C GLU A 30 9.03 -7.49 29.10
N SER A 31 7.89 -7.39 28.41
CA SER A 31 7.57 -8.28 27.29
C SER A 31 8.52 -8.05 26.12
N ASP A 32 8.68 -9.07 25.28
CA ASP A 32 9.53 -9.02 24.09
C ASP A 32 9.01 -8.00 23.05
N GLU A 33 9.50 -6.76 23.15
CA GLU A 33 9.15 -5.63 22.29
C GLU A 33 9.48 -5.91 20.82
N ALA A 34 10.57 -6.64 20.54
CA ALA A 34 10.95 -6.99 19.17
C ALA A 34 9.93 -7.96 18.55
N LEU A 35 9.46 -8.95 19.33
CA LEU A 35 8.42 -9.86 18.87
C LEU A 35 7.10 -9.13 18.62
N LEU A 36 6.67 -8.24 19.52
CA LEU A 36 5.44 -7.46 19.33
C LEU A 36 5.51 -6.60 18.06
N PHE A 37 6.67 -5.99 17.80
CA PHE A 37 6.88 -5.18 16.61
C PHE A 37 6.77 -6.02 15.32
N GLU A 38 7.35 -7.22 15.28
CA GLU A 38 7.22 -8.11 14.12
C GLU A 38 5.78 -8.60 13.91
N MET A 39 5.01 -8.85 14.99
CA MET A 39 3.59 -9.18 14.88
C MET A 39 2.78 -8.02 14.28
N ILE A 40 3.09 -6.78 14.65
CA ILE A 40 2.45 -5.57 14.10
C ILE A 40 2.75 -5.44 12.60
N LYS A 41 4.01 -5.60 12.19
CA LYS A 41 4.42 -5.56 10.78
C LYS A 41 3.71 -6.63 9.94
N ALA A 42 3.65 -7.86 10.45
CA ALA A 42 2.93 -8.95 9.79
C ALA A 42 1.43 -8.65 9.69
N ALA A 43 0.82 -8.16 10.78
CA ALA A 43 -0.58 -7.80 10.82
C ALA A 43 -0.93 -6.68 9.83
N ARG A 44 -0.10 -5.63 9.74
CA ARG A 44 -0.24 -4.57 8.73
C ARG A 44 -0.22 -5.18 7.33
N GLY A 45 0.80 -5.96 6.99
CA GLY A 45 0.91 -6.56 5.66
C GLY A 45 -0.30 -7.41 5.26
N ILE A 46 -0.86 -8.18 6.20
CA ILE A 46 -2.08 -8.97 5.98
C ILE A 46 -3.30 -8.06 5.75
N CYS A 47 -3.45 -7.00 6.54
CA CYS A 47 -4.57 -6.06 6.42
C CYS A 47 -4.49 -5.22 5.14
N GLU A 48 -3.29 -4.75 4.78
CA GLU A 48 -3.01 -4.01 3.54
C GLU A 48 -3.31 -4.89 2.31
N ALA A 49 -2.87 -6.15 2.32
CA ALA A 49 -3.18 -7.11 1.26
C ALA A 49 -4.67 -7.41 1.14
N PHE A 50 -5.40 -7.50 2.26
CA PHE A 50 -6.83 -7.74 2.25
C PHE A 50 -7.64 -6.54 1.72
N THR A 51 -7.20 -5.32 2.06
CA THR A 51 -7.92 -4.09 1.69
C THR A 51 -7.51 -3.55 0.33
N GLY A 52 -6.33 -3.90 -0.18
CA GLY A 52 -5.72 -3.25 -1.35
C GLY A 52 -5.21 -1.84 -1.04
N ARG A 53 -4.98 -1.52 0.25
CA ARG A 53 -4.58 -0.20 0.70
C ARG A 53 -3.25 -0.22 1.44
N CYS A 54 -2.53 0.90 1.40
CA CYS A 54 -1.38 1.21 2.25
C CYS A 54 -1.88 2.01 3.45
N PHE A 55 -1.42 1.65 4.65
CA PHE A 55 -1.86 2.31 5.88
C PHE A 55 -0.98 3.51 6.19
N ILE A 56 0.33 3.26 6.28
CA ILE A 56 1.36 4.29 6.43
C ILE A 56 1.95 4.62 5.06
N ALA A 57 2.40 5.86 4.88
CA ALA A 57 3.02 6.35 3.66
C ALA A 57 4.18 5.46 3.21
N GLN A 58 4.11 5.02 1.96
CA GLN A 58 5.04 4.12 1.30
C GLN A 58 5.30 4.59 -0.12
N GLY A 59 6.55 4.56 -0.54
CA GLY A 59 6.96 4.90 -1.90
C GLY A 59 6.91 3.69 -2.82
N TYR A 60 6.38 3.87 -4.01
CA TYR A 60 6.29 2.84 -5.04
C TYR A 60 6.77 3.36 -6.40
N SER A 61 7.36 2.47 -7.19
CA SER A 61 7.56 2.66 -8.63
C SER A 61 6.70 1.66 -9.40
N SER A 62 5.82 2.16 -10.26
CA SER A 62 5.08 1.38 -11.26
C SER A 62 5.78 1.48 -12.60
N PHE A 63 6.09 0.34 -13.21
CA PHE A 63 6.63 0.30 -14.57
C PHE A 63 5.55 -0.14 -15.56
N LEU A 64 5.45 0.61 -16.65
CA LEU A 64 4.48 0.40 -17.72
C LEU A 64 5.20 0.31 -19.07
N ASP A 65 4.70 -0.59 -19.92
CA ASP A 65 5.19 -0.72 -21.30
C ASP A 65 4.63 0.41 -22.18
N VAL A 66 3.36 0.77 -21.94
CA VAL A 66 2.64 1.81 -22.68
C VAL A 66 1.70 2.56 -21.74
N PHE A 67 1.57 3.88 -21.91
CA PHE A 67 0.57 4.63 -21.16
C PHE A 67 -0.84 4.33 -21.72
N PRO A 68 -1.88 4.18 -20.87
CA PRO A 68 -3.23 3.90 -21.36
C PRO A 68 -3.74 4.93 -22.37
N GLN A 69 -4.36 4.48 -23.46
CA GLN A 69 -4.91 5.37 -24.49
C GLN A 69 -6.03 6.27 -23.99
N ALA A 70 -6.76 5.83 -22.96
CA ALA A 70 -7.78 6.63 -22.29
C ALA A 70 -7.20 7.87 -21.59
N GLY A 71 -5.87 7.95 -21.41
CA GLY A 71 -5.21 9.05 -20.71
C GLY A 71 -5.29 8.94 -19.18
N GLU A 72 -5.86 7.85 -18.66
CA GLU A 72 -6.05 7.61 -17.24
C GLU A 72 -5.33 6.33 -16.79
N LEU A 73 -4.73 6.39 -15.61
CA LEU A 73 -4.05 5.28 -14.97
C LEU A 73 -4.47 5.18 -13.49
N GLY A 74 -5.07 4.06 -13.12
CA GLY A 74 -5.34 3.74 -11.71
C GLY A 74 -4.21 2.93 -11.08
N PHE A 75 -3.90 3.22 -9.82
CA PHE A 75 -2.90 2.46 -9.06
C PHE A 75 -3.54 1.33 -8.26
N SER A 76 -2.79 0.23 -8.08
CA SER A 76 -3.20 -0.93 -7.28
C SER A 76 -2.95 -0.76 -5.77
N ARG A 77 -2.41 0.40 -5.36
CA ARG A 77 -2.17 0.79 -3.97
C ARG A 77 -2.81 2.14 -3.71
N LEU A 78 -3.68 2.16 -2.70
CA LEU A 78 -4.50 3.31 -2.33
C LEU A 78 -4.38 3.57 -0.82
N PRO A 79 -4.69 4.78 -0.31
CA PRO A 79 -4.93 5.99 -1.07
C PRO A 79 -3.63 6.56 -1.66
N LEU A 80 -3.74 7.27 -2.77
CA LEU A 80 -2.62 7.99 -3.39
C LEU A 80 -2.36 9.27 -2.59
N LEU A 81 -1.14 9.50 -2.12
CA LEU A 81 -0.76 10.74 -1.43
C LEU A 81 -0.15 11.76 -2.39
N SER A 82 0.79 11.31 -3.22
CA SER A 82 1.48 12.16 -4.17
C SER A 82 1.95 11.38 -5.39
N LEU A 83 1.98 12.06 -6.53
CA LEU A 83 2.72 11.65 -7.70
C LEU A 83 4.12 12.29 -7.60
N ASP A 84 5.15 11.46 -7.51
CA ASP A 84 6.51 11.93 -7.19
C ASP A 84 7.32 12.20 -8.46
N PHE A 85 7.21 11.32 -9.46
CA PHE A 85 7.84 11.52 -10.77
C PHE A 85 7.19 10.67 -11.86
N VAL A 86 7.35 11.10 -13.12
CA VAL A 86 7.14 10.26 -14.30
C VAL A 86 8.43 10.28 -15.11
N LYS A 87 8.97 9.10 -15.39
CA LYS A 87 10.23 8.90 -16.12
C LYS A 87 10.01 8.06 -17.36
N ILE A 88 10.68 8.44 -18.43
CA ILE A 88 10.66 7.77 -19.72
C ILE A 88 12.06 7.20 -19.95
N HIS A 89 12.15 5.87 -19.98
CA HIS A 89 13.36 5.11 -20.25
C HIS A 89 13.46 4.86 -21.75
N THR A 90 14.55 5.28 -22.40
CA THR A 90 14.80 5.02 -23.82
C THR A 90 15.55 3.69 -24.03
N PRO A 91 15.53 3.11 -25.25
CA PRO A 91 16.30 1.91 -25.57
C PRO A 91 17.81 2.08 -25.33
N ASP A 92 18.33 3.31 -25.45
CA ASP A 92 19.74 3.64 -25.25
C ASP A 92 20.14 3.76 -23.77
N GLY A 93 19.20 3.50 -22.84
CA GLY A 93 19.43 3.58 -21.40
C GLY A 93 19.37 5.00 -20.82
N THR A 94 18.98 5.99 -21.62
CA THR A 94 18.76 7.35 -21.13
C THR A 94 17.42 7.43 -20.40
N VAL A 95 17.38 8.14 -19.27
CA VAL A 95 16.16 8.40 -18.52
C VAL A 95 15.83 9.88 -18.63
N ALA A 96 14.67 10.18 -19.19
CA ALA A 96 14.13 11.53 -19.26
C ALA A 96 12.97 11.66 -18.25
N GLU A 97 12.92 12.76 -17.51
CA GLU A 97 11.76 13.08 -16.66
C GLU A 97 10.71 13.81 -17.51
N ASP A 98 9.45 13.41 -17.34
CA ASP A 98 8.32 14.09 -17.95
C ASP A 98 7.77 15.18 -17.01
N ASP A 99 7.09 16.16 -17.59
CA ASP A 99 6.49 17.26 -16.84
C ASP A 99 5.26 16.79 -16.04
N LEU A 100 5.38 16.83 -14.72
CA LEU A 100 4.28 16.51 -13.79
C LEU A 100 3.07 17.43 -13.98
N GLY A 101 3.26 18.64 -14.52
CA GLY A 101 2.20 19.58 -14.86
C GLY A 101 1.18 19.05 -15.87
N LYS A 102 1.53 18.01 -16.65
CA LYS A 102 0.63 17.32 -17.59
C LYS A 102 -0.40 16.43 -16.91
N TYR A 103 -0.17 16.05 -15.66
CA TYR A 103 -1.00 15.09 -14.94
C TYR A 103 -1.89 15.80 -13.92
N GLU A 104 -3.07 15.27 -13.75
CA GLU A 104 -3.99 15.59 -12.67
C GLU A 104 -4.17 14.34 -11.81
N THR A 105 -4.05 14.49 -10.50
CA THR A 105 -4.15 13.39 -9.55
C THR A 105 -5.54 13.39 -8.91
N ASP A 106 -6.31 12.32 -9.12
CA ASP A 106 -7.48 12.05 -8.32
C ASP A 106 -7.07 11.20 -7.12
N ILE A 107 -6.92 11.87 -5.97
CA ILE A 107 -6.52 11.28 -4.69
C ILE A 107 -7.60 10.31 -4.17
N SER A 108 -8.87 10.56 -4.49
CA SER A 108 -10.01 9.82 -3.93
C SER A 108 -10.12 8.43 -4.55
N ASP A 109 -9.96 8.36 -5.87
CA ASP A 109 -9.97 7.10 -6.63
C ASP A 109 -8.55 6.54 -6.86
N GLY A 110 -7.52 7.28 -6.43
CA GLY A 110 -6.09 7.01 -6.64
C GLY A 110 -5.74 6.72 -8.09
N ARG A 111 -6.08 7.69 -8.93
CA ARG A 111 -5.83 7.68 -10.36
C ARG A 111 -5.02 8.92 -10.74
N ILE A 112 -4.29 8.80 -11.83
CA ILE A 112 -3.73 9.94 -12.54
C ILE A 112 -4.36 10.03 -13.92
N ALA A 113 -4.71 11.22 -14.33
CA ALA A 113 -5.26 11.53 -15.64
C ALA A 113 -4.39 12.57 -16.34
N LEU A 114 -4.27 12.46 -17.66
CA LEU A 114 -3.65 13.52 -18.46
C LEU A 114 -4.63 14.69 -18.59
N LYS A 115 -4.11 15.91 -18.40
CA LYS A 115 -4.88 17.13 -18.66
C LYS A 115 -5.23 17.24 -20.14
N ASN A 116 -6.34 17.92 -20.42
CA ASN A 116 -6.81 18.13 -21.79
C ASN A 116 -5.70 18.71 -22.69
N GLY A 117 -5.41 18.01 -23.80
CA GLY A 117 -4.39 18.40 -24.77
C GLY A 117 -2.95 17.99 -24.43
N ALA A 118 -2.70 17.39 -23.26
CA ALA A 118 -1.41 16.79 -22.95
C ALA A 118 -1.21 15.49 -23.73
N LEU A 119 0.00 15.27 -24.24
CA LEU A 119 0.37 14.02 -24.88
C LEU A 119 0.84 13.01 -23.81
N PRO A 120 0.44 11.73 -23.92
CA PRO A 120 0.93 10.70 -23.03
C PRO A 120 2.44 10.52 -23.17
N PRO A 121 3.13 10.09 -22.09
CA PRO A 121 4.54 9.74 -22.18
C PRO A 121 4.68 8.54 -23.14
N GLN A 122 5.63 8.66 -24.07
CA GLN A 122 5.90 7.62 -25.05
C GLN A 122 7.35 7.17 -24.92
N SER A 123 7.55 5.87 -24.80
CA SER A 123 8.88 5.25 -24.86
C SER A 123 8.99 4.37 -26.09
N ALA A 124 10.16 4.39 -26.73
CA ALA A 124 10.51 3.45 -27.79
C ALA A 124 10.95 2.07 -27.26
N LYS A 125 11.04 1.91 -25.94
CA LYS A 125 11.40 0.64 -25.30
C LYS A 125 10.18 -0.27 -25.23
N GLN A 126 10.36 -1.54 -25.60
CA GLN A 126 9.26 -2.52 -25.62
C GLN A 126 8.69 -2.87 -24.23
N HIS A 127 9.50 -2.79 -23.18
CA HIS A 127 9.12 -3.19 -21.83
C HIS A 127 9.60 -2.20 -20.77
N GLY A 128 8.73 -1.83 -19.83
CA GLY A 128 9.04 -0.91 -18.73
C GLY A 128 9.65 0.41 -19.21
N GLY A 129 9.11 0.94 -20.31
CA GLY A 129 9.57 2.19 -20.91
C GLY A 129 9.12 3.42 -20.14
N ILE A 130 8.09 3.29 -19.32
CA ILE A 130 7.55 4.37 -18.49
C ILE A 130 7.64 3.91 -17.04
N GLU A 131 8.23 4.72 -16.19
CA GLU A 131 8.30 4.52 -14.74
C GLU A 131 7.57 5.65 -14.05
N ILE A 132 6.68 5.31 -13.13
CA ILE A 132 5.88 6.27 -12.38
C ILE A 132 6.14 6.04 -10.90
N GLY A 133 6.79 7.02 -10.28
CA GLY A 133 7.03 7.06 -8.84
C GLY A 133 5.86 7.75 -8.14
N PHE A 134 5.31 7.13 -7.11
CA PHE A 134 4.22 7.68 -6.33
C PHE A 134 4.28 7.21 -4.88
N THR A 135 3.71 8.02 -4.00
CA THR A 135 3.57 7.69 -2.58
C THR A 135 2.11 7.34 -2.28
N ALA A 136 1.89 6.21 -1.60
CA ALA A 136 0.57 5.73 -1.20
C ALA A 136 0.52 5.49 0.32
N GLY A 137 -0.62 5.77 0.95
CA GLY A 137 -0.84 5.67 2.39
C GLY A 137 -1.86 6.68 2.89
N TYR A 138 -2.33 6.55 4.13
CA TYR A 138 -3.18 7.61 4.72
C TYR A 138 -2.37 8.82 5.21
N GLY A 139 -1.09 8.60 5.51
CA GLY A 139 -0.17 9.63 6.00
C GLY A 139 1.10 9.02 6.59
N ALA A 140 1.97 9.86 7.11
CA ALA A 140 3.22 9.42 7.73
C ALA A 140 3.00 8.86 9.15
N GLU A 141 1.94 9.29 9.81
CA GLU A 141 1.71 9.02 11.23
C GLU A 141 0.55 8.04 11.48
N ALA A 142 0.65 7.29 12.57
CA ALA A 142 -0.39 6.34 12.98
C ALA A 142 -1.76 7.01 13.18
N THR A 143 -1.79 8.29 13.58
CA THR A 143 -3.04 9.04 13.80
C THR A 143 -3.81 9.37 12.53
N GLU A 144 -3.16 9.33 11.37
CA GLU A 144 -3.77 9.61 10.06
C GLU A 144 -4.49 8.37 9.52
N VAL A 145 -4.16 7.18 10.04
CA VAL A 145 -4.81 5.92 9.70
C VAL A 145 -6.20 5.85 10.36
N PRO A 146 -7.28 5.58 9.61
CA PRO A 146 -8.62 5.39 10.16
C PRO A 146 -8.62 4.43 11.36
N SER A 147 -9.31 4.84 12.44
CA SER A 147 -9.32 4.09 13.70
C SER A 147 -9.78 2.63 13.54
N ALA A 148 -10.72 2.37 12.63
CA ALA A 148 -11.16 1.02 12.29
C ALA A 148 -10.02 0.14 11.75
N LEU A 149 -9.15 0.69 10.88
CA LEU A 149 -8.00 -0.02 10.34
C LEU A 149 -6.93 -0.26 11.40
N ARG A 150 -6.67 0.73 12.27
CA ARG A 150 -5.78 0.56 13.43
C ARG A 150 -6.25 -0.56 14.36
N GLN A 151 -7.54 -0.59 14.67
CA GLN A 151 -8.16 -1.64 15.47
C GLN A 151 -8.11 -3.01 14.79
N ALA A 152 -8.26 -3.06 13.47
CA ALA A 152 -8.10 -4.30 12.71
C ALA A 152 -6.68 -4.86 12.81
N VAL A 153 -5.66 -4.01 12.65
CA VAL A 153 -4.25 -4.40 12.81
C VAL A 153 -3.99 -4.92 14.22
N LEU A 154 -4.49 -4.21 15.24
CA LEU A 154 -4.33 -4.63 16.64
C LEU A 154 -4.90 -6.03 16.90
N ARG A 155 -6.11 -6.31 16.39
CA ARG A 155 -6.75 -7.63 16.51
C ARG A 155 -5.98 -8.73 15.78
N VAL A 156 -5.50 -8.45 14.58
CA VAL A 156 -4.70 -9.40 13.80
C VAL A 156 -3.36 -9.67 14.49
N ALA A 157 -2.67 -8.64 14.97
CA ALA A 157 -1.39 -8.78 15.66
C ALA A 157 -1.52 -9.58 16.96
N ALA A 158 -2.56 -9.31 17.76
CA ALA A 158 -2.86 -10.09 18.96
C ALA A 158 -3.13 -11.57 18.65
N ASP A 159 -3.91 -11.83 17.61
CA ASP A 159 -4.24 -13.20 17.20
C ASP A 159 -3.02 -13.97 16.65
N LEU A 160 -2.10 -13.28 15.94
CA LEU A 160 -0.81 -13.86 15.53
C LEU A 160 0.10 -14.17 16.74
N TYR A 161 0.13 -13.28 17.73
CA TYR A 161 0.93 -13.49 18.95
C TYR A 161 0.47 -14.72 19.74
N GLU A 162 -0.85 -14.87 19.91
CA GLU A 162 -1.47 -15.99 20.63
C GLU A 162 -1.33 -17.33 19.88
N LYS A 163 -1.31 -17.32 18.55
CA LYS A 163 -1.41 -18.53 17.71
C LYS A 163 -0.21 -18.62 16.75
N ARG A 164 0.89 -19.18 17.26
CA ARG A 164 2.21 -19.20 16.58
C ARG A 164 2.44 -20.34 15.58
N GLY A 165 1.38 -20.93 15.02
CA GLY A 165 1.48 -21.98 13.98
C GLY A 165 0.90 -23.35 14.33
N ASP A 166 0.43 -23.55 15.57
CA ASP A 166 -0.06 -24.87 16.03
C ASP A 166 -1.51 -25.18 15.60
N MET A 167 -2.22 -24.19 15.06
CA MET A 167 -3.58 -24.36 14.56
C MET A 167 -3.54 -24.62 13.05
N GLN A 168 -3.88 -25.84 12.62
CA GLN A 168 -4.40 -26.06 11.26
C GLN A 168 -5.68 -25.24 11.12
N SER A 169 -5.57 -23.97 10.71
CA SER A 169 -6.77 -23.19 10.41
C SER A 169 -7.47 -23.85 9.23
N PRO A 170 -8.74 -24.28 9.39
CA PRO A 170 -9.50 -24.82 8.27
C PRO A 170 -9.80 -23.66 7.33
N SER A 171 -8.96 -23.46 6.31
CA SER A 171 -9.14 -22.54 5.18
C SER A 171 -9.54 -21.08 5.51
N GLY A 172 -9.50 -20.67 6.79
CA GLY A 172 -9.93 -19.37 7.27
C GLY A 172 -8.77 -18.40 7.32
N SER A 173 -8.89 -17.28 6.62
CA SER A 173 -7.90 -16.21 6.68
C SER A 173 -7.75 -15.69 8.13
N VAL A 174 -6.53 -15.32 8.52
CA VAL A 174 -6.23 -14.67 9.83
C VAL A 174 -7.20 -13.50 10.10
N ILE A 175 -7.64 -12.83 9.04
CA ILE A 175 -8.63 -11.75 9.07
C ILE A 175 -10.00 -12.18 9.61
N LEU A 176 -10.48 -13.37 9.25
CA LEU A 176 -11.74 -13.90 9.77
C LEU A 176 -11.60 -14.32 11.23
N ARG A 177 -10.53 -15.05 11.57
CA ARG A 177 -10.29 -15.57 12.92
C ARG A 177 -10.14 -14.46 13.96
N SER A 178 -9.42 -13.39 13.62
CA SER A 178 -9.24 -12.20 14.47
C SER A 178 -10.50 -11.34 14.61
N GLY A 179 -11.56 -11.61 13.84
CA GLY A 179 -12.75 -10.74 13.77
C GLY A 179 -12.46 -9.36 13.17
N ALA A 180 -11.33 -9.20 12.47
CA ALA A 180 -10.96 -7.95 11.81
C ALA A 180 -11.73 -7.71 10.49
N ALA A 181 -12.31 -8.76 9.91
CA ALA A 181 -13.01 -8.69 8.63
C ALA A 181 -14.08 -7.58 8.57
N GLY A 182 -14.91 -7.41 9.61
CA GLY A 182 -15.95 -6.38 9.62
C GLY A 182 -15.40 -4.95 9.68
N LEU A 183 -14.19 -4.76 10.20
CA LEU A 183 -13.51 -3.46 10.23
C LEU A 183 -12.81 -3.16 8.90
N LEU A 184 -12.34 -4.19 8.20
CA LEU A 184 -11.59 -4.06 6.95
C LEU A 184 -12.49 -4.02 5.70
N GLN A 185 -13.65 -4.69 5.74
CA GLN A 185 -14.57 -4.78 4.60
C GLN A 185 -14.95 -3.43 3.98
N PRO A 186 -15.29 -2.37 4.75
CA PRO A 186 -15.65 -1.07 4.19
C PRO A 186 -14.51 -0.39 3.41
N PHE A 187 -13.26 -0.78 3.68
CA PHE A 187 -12.07 -0.20 3.06
C PHE A 187 -11.55 -1.03 1.88
N ARG A 188 -12.19 -2.16 1.58
CA ARG A 188 -11.75 -3.05 0.50
C ARG A 188 -11.98 -2.42 -0.85
N VAL A 189 -10.93 -2.33 -1.65
CA VAL A 189 -11.02 -1.85 -3.04
C VAL A 189 -11.70 -2.94 -3.87
N MET A 190 -12.92 -2.66 -4.33
CA MET A 190 -13.68 -3.56 -5.20
C MET A 190 -13.15 -3.42 -6.63
N GLY A 191 -12.55 -4.47 -7.19
CA GLY A 191 -12.13 -4.49 -8.60
C GLY A 191 -10.63 -4.61 -8.88
N VAL A 192 -9.79 -4.85 -7.86
CA VAL A 192 -8.43 -5.36 -8.07
C VAL A 192 -8.50 -6.88 -7.96
N GLU A 193 -8.73 -7.53 -9.10
CA GLU A 193 -8.60 -9.00 -9.26
C GLU A 193 -7.13 -9.41 -9.42
#